data_AF-A0A6J1VQH0-F1
#
_entry.id   AF-A0A6J1VQH0-F1
#
_cell.length_a   1.000
_cell.length_b   1.000
_cell.length_c   1.000
_cell.angle_alpha   90.00
_cell.angle_beta   90.00
_cell.angle_gamma   90.00
#
_symmetry.space_group_name_H-M   'P 1'
#
loop_
_entity.id
_entity.type
_entity.pdbx_description
1 polymer ?
#
loop_
_entity_poly.entity_id
_entity_poly.type
_entity_poly.pdbx_seq_one_letter_code
_entity_poly.pdbx_strand_id
1 'polypeptide(L)'
;IFQRFLKSLLYRNLSGAVLTKASETIDQDGLTLSERTLYLGQDDESEKILAAYGVFMERLLNLLGAENVEQKAKEILQLEQRLANITISEYDDLRRDINSMYNKVTLGELQRITPNLKWKRLLDRIFHERFSEDEEVVLLATDYMQQVSEIIQTTPIRILHNYMLWRIAVVLSEHLSTPFRDAIHEFAKEMEGAERPMELAKSCLSQANKHFGMALGALFVEEYFSSTSKAKVQQLVEDIKHILDRRLEELEWMDEETQRAARAKLKHMMVMIGYPDFLLNPRAVDKEYEFEVHQKTYFKNILNSIRFNIKLSVKKIRQEVDKSAWLLPPQALNAYYLPNKNQMGTVKFGMFVNCVWCRTGASNSISSN
;
A
#
# COMPACT_ATOMS: atom_id res chain seq x y z
N ILE A 1 -9.26 5.55 -13.35
CA ILE A 1 -9.70 4.14 -13.49
C ILE A 1 -8.56 3.26 -14.01
N PHE A 2 -8.02 3.48 -15.22
CA PHE A 2 -6.67 2.99 -15.63
C PHE A 2 -5.55 3.47 -14.67
N GLN A 3 -5.74 4.66 -14.08
CA GLN A 3 -4.93 5.19 -12.98
C GLN A 3 -4.88 4.34 -11.71
N ARG A 4 -5.83 3.43 -11.44
CA ARG A 4 -5.78 2.56 -10.23
C ARG A 4 -4.99 1.29 -10.50
N PHE A 5 -5.09 0.76 -11.73
CA PHE A 5 -4.17 -0.24 -12.28
C PHE A 5 -2.73 0.30 -12.25
N LEU A 6 -2.53 1.52 -12.76
CA LEU A 6 -1.24 2.21 -12.62
C LEU A 6 -0.90 2.64 -11.20
N LYS A 7 -1.85 2.90 -10.30
CA LYS A 7 -1.54 3.08 -8.87
C LYS A 7 -1.10 1.77 -8.20
N SER A 8 -1.43 0.62 -8.78
CA SER A 8 -0.85 -0.66 -8.34
C SER A 8 0.60 -0.76 -8.87
N LEU A 9 0.81 -0.52 -10.17
CA LEU A 9 2.15 -0.44 -10.80
C LEU A 9 3.07 0.70 -10.29
N LEU A 10 2.51 1.79 -9.75
CA LEU A 10 3.26 3.00 -9.34
C LEU A 10 3.26 3.23 -7.82
N TYR A 11 2.51 2.44 -7.03
CA TYR A 11 2.19 2.83 -5.65
C TYR A 11 2.03 1.66 -4.66
N ARG A 12 2.76 0.55 -4.87
CA ARG A 12 3.00 -0.44 -3.81
C ARG A 12 4.30 -0.23 -3.00
N ASN A 13 5.22 0.60 -3.46
CA ASN A 13 6.48 0.87 -2.75
C ASN A 13 6.86 2.36 -2.76
N LEU A 14 6.34 3.13 -1.79
CA LEU A 14 6.99 4.38 -1.35
C LEU A 14 8.10 4.10 -0.30
N SER A 15 8.55 2.85 -0.19
CA SER A 15 9.57 2.38 0.74
C SER A 15 10.98 2.30 0.12
N GLY A 16 11.17 2.48 -1.19
CA GLY A 16 12.49 2.36 -1.82
C GLY A 16 12.71 3.30 -2.99
N ALA A 17 13.12 4.53 -2.73
CA ALA A 17 13.79 5.43 -3.66
C ALA A 17 14.35 6.62 -2.86
N VAL A 18 15.67 6.74 -2.83
CA VAL A 18 16.38 7.87 -2.24
C VAL A 18 16.21 9.08 -3.16
N LEU A 19 15.18 9.91 -2.97
CA LEU A 19 15.09 11.19 -3.68
C LEU A 19 14.49 12.30 -2.82
N THR A 20 15.14 13.46 -2.89
CA THR A 20 14.69 14.75 -2.35
C THR A 20 13.48 15.33 -3.10
N LYS A 21 13.10 14.72 -4.23
CA LYS A 21 11.89 14.99 -5.02
C LYS A 21 11.07 13.72 -5.16
N ALA A 22 9.75 13.83 -5.29
CA ALA A 22 8.94 12.70 -5.72
C ALA A 22 9.37 12.28 -7.12
N SER A 23 9.80 11.02 -7.30
CA SER A 23 10.04 10.43 -8.62
C SER A 23 8.92 9.47 -8.99
N GLU A 24 8.62 9.35 -10.27
CA GLU A 24 7.75 8.32 -10.79
C GLU A 24 8.48 6.97 -10.74
N THR A 25 7.99 6.08 -9.88
CA THR A 25 8.50 4.71 -9.76
C THR A 25 7.57 3.76 -10.48
N ILE A 26 8.09 2.93 -11.39
CA ILE A 26 7.37 1.87 -12.12
C ILE A 26 7.87 0.53 -11.61
N ASP A 27 6.95 -0.30 -11.13
CA ASP A 27 7.21 -1.63 -10.58
C ASP A 27 6.22 -2.67 -11.13
N GLN A 28 6.49 -3.94 -10.85
CA GLN A 28 5.60 -5.05 -11.20
C GLN A 28 4.24 -4.96 -10.49
N ASP A 29 3.14 -5.14 -11.24
CA ASP A 29 1.80 -5.40 -10.73
C ASP A 29 0.97 -6.03 -11.85
N GLY A 30 -0.10 -6.73 -11.50
CA GLY A 30 -0.93 -7.40 -12.51
C GLY A 30 -1.72 -8.58 -11.98
N LEU A 31 -1.53 -8.94 -10.71
CA LEU A 31 -2.22 -10.05 -10.07
C LEU A 31 -3.37 -9.59 -9.19
N THR A 32 -4.46 -10.34 -9.20
CA THR A 32 -5.60 -10.14 -8.30
C THR A 32 -5.39 -10.92 -6.99
N LEU A 33 -4.88 -12.16 -7.07
CA LEU A 33 -4.41 -12.88 -5.89
C LEU A 33 -3.10 -12.25 -5.39
N SER A 34 -2.87 -12.34 -4.08
CA SER A 34 -1.75 -11.67 -3.42
C SER A 34 -0.38 -12.19 -3.87
N GLU A 35 -0.29 -13.48 -4.16
CA GLU A 35 0.97 -14.17 -4.44
C GLU A 35 0.96 -14.85 -5.81
N ARG A 36 2.11 -14.78 -6.50
CA ARG A 36 2.28 -15.44 -7.81
C ARG A 36 2.15 -16.95 -7.74
N THR A 37 2.56 -17.56 -6.62
CA THR A 37 2.59 -19.02 -6.43
C THR A 37 1.19 -19.64 -6.51
N LEU A 38 0.17 -18.92 -6.05
CA LEU A 38 -1.23 -19.31 -6.15
C LEU A 38 -1.70 -19.51 -7.59
N TYR A 39 -1.08 -18.84 -8.57
CA TYR A 39 -1.38 -19.02 -9.99
C TYR A 39 -0.63 -20.17 -10.64
N LEU A 40 0.50 -20.57 -10.06
CA LEU A 40 1.37 -21.62 -10.62
C LEU A 40 0.86 -23.02 -10.29
N GLY A 41 -0.04 -23.18 -9.31
CA GLY A 41 -0.70 -24.46 -9.03
C GLY A 41 0.28 -25.58 -8.70
N GLN A 42 1.29 -25.30 -7.87
CA GLN A 42 2.39 -26.23 -7.59
C GLN A 42 2.09 -27.20 -6.43
N ASP A 43 1.02 -26.94 -5.69
CA ASP A 43 0.56 -27.72 -4.55
C ASP A 43 -0.98 -27.78 -4.50
N ASP A 44 -1.53 -28.79 -3.81
CA ASP A 44 -2.98 -29.05 -3.73
C ASP A 44 -3.78 -27.83 -3.22
N GLU A 45 -3.20 -27.03 -2.32
CA GLU A 45 -3.86 -25.84 -1.77
C GLU A 45 -3.97 -24.74 -2.83
N SER A 46 -2.88 -24.47 -3.54
CA SER A 46 -2.83 -23.50 -4.64
C SER A 46 -3.76 -23.90 -5.79
N GLU A 47 -3.85 -25.19 -6.15
CA GLU A 47 -4.80 -25.68 -7.14
C GLU A 47 -6.24 -25.45 -6.72
N LYS A 48 -6.56 -25.75 -5.45
CA LYS A 48 -7.89 -25.51 -4.88
C LYS A 48 -8.26 -24.02 -4.89
N ILE A 49 -7.34 -23.14 -4.47
CA ILE A 49 -7.54 -21.69 -4.46
C ILE A 49 -7.72 -21.17 -5.89
N LEU A 50 -6.92 -21.65 -6.84
CA LEU A 50 -7.01 -21.24 -8.24
C LEU A 50 -8.34 -21.66 -8.88
N ALA A 51 -8.84 -22.86 -8.56
CA ALA A 51 -10.16 -23.31 -8.98
C ALA A 51 -11.28 -22.44 -8.37
N ALA A 52 -11.22 -22.15 -7.07
CA ALA A 52 -12.15 -21.25 -6.39
C ALA A 52 -12.11 -19.84 -6.99
N TYR A 53 -10.93 -19.36 -7.40
CA TYR A 53 -10.76 -18.07 -8.05
C TYR A 53 -11.44 -18.01 -9.44
N GLY A 54 -11.38 -19.10 -10.21
CA GLY A 54 -12.14 -19.24 -11.46
C GLY A 54 -13.64 -19.13 -11.24
N VAL A 55 -14.17 -19.87 -10.25
CA VAL A 55 -15.60 -19.82 -9.87
C VAL A 55 -16.02 -18.42 -9.43
N PHE A 56 -15.19 -17.75 -8.63
CA PHE A 56 -15.42 -16.36 -8.21
C PHE A 56 -15.48 -15.42 -9.42
N MET A 57 -14.57 -15.58 -10.38
CA MET A 57 -14.53 -14.77 -11.60
C MET A 57 -15.80 -14.93 -12.42
N GLU A 58 -16.24 -16.16 -12.65
CA GLU A 58 -17.48 -16.43 -13.37
C GLU A 58 -18.70 -15.85 -12.66
N ARG A 59 -18.81 -16.07 -11.34
CA ARG A 59 -19.91 -15.53 -10.55
C ARG A 59 -19.98 -14.01 -10.64
N LEU A 60 -18.85 -13.33 -10.53
CA LEU A 60 -18.81 -11.88 -10.58
C LEU A 60 -19.14 -11.33 -11.98
N LEU A 61 -18.64 -11.98 -13.02
CA LEU A 61 -18.98 -11.63 -14.41
C LEU A 61 -20.47 -11.86 -14.71
N ASN A 62 -21.07 -12.92 -14.18
CA ASN A 62 -22.51 -13.16 -14.26
C ASN A 62 -23.33 -12.05 -13.58
N LEU A 63 -22.93 -11.62 -12.37
CA LEU A 63 -23.59 -10.51 -11.66
C LEU A 63 -23.49 -9.18 -12.41
N LEU A 64 -22.45 -9.00 -13.23
CA LEU A 64 -22.28 -7.84 -14.10
C LEU A 64 -23.04 -7.94 -15.44
N GLY A 65 -23.72 -9.07 -15.69
CA GLY A 65 -24.47 -9.32 -16.92
C GLY A 65 -23.58 -9.57 -18.14
N ALA A 66 -22.37 -10.11 -17.95
CA ALA A 66 -21.50 -10.45 -19.06
C ALA A 66 -22.02 -11.68 -19.82
N GLU A 67 -21.92 -11.67 -21.15
CA GLU A 67 -22.11 -12.87 -21.98
C GLU A 67 -20.81 -13.67 -22.10
N ASN A 68 -20.92 -14.97 -22.42
CA ASN A 68 -19.79 -15.90 -22.59
C ASN A 68 -18.85 -15.92 -21.38
N VAL A 69 -19.44 -16.02 -20.18
CA VAL A 69 -18.75 -15.83 -18.90
C VAL A 69 -17.58 -16.79 -18.72
N GLU A 70 -17.79 -18.09 -18.93
CA GLU A 70 -16.74 -19.11 -18.80
C GLU A 70 -15.53 -18.80 -19.68
N GLN A 71 -15.77 -18.47 -20.96
CA GLN A 71 -14.71 -18.12 -21.90
C GLN A 71 -13.96 -16.85 -21.47
N LYS A 72 -14.68 -15.81 -21.05
CA LYS A 72 -14.05 -14.56 -20.59
C LYS A 72 -13.25 -14.76 -19.31
N ALA A 73 -13.79 -15.52 -18.36
CA ALA A 73 -13.12 -15.85 -17.11
C ALA A 73 -11.81 -16.61 -17.39
N LYS A 74 -11.87 -17.63 -18.24
CA LYS A 74 -10.70 -18.41 -18.65
C LYS A 74 -9.62 -17.53 -19.32
N GLU A 75 -10.01 -16.65 -20.23
CA GLU A 75 -9.07 -15.74 -20.91
C GLU A 75 -8.39 -14.75 -19.96
N ILE A 76 -9.15 -14.18 -19.02
CA ILE A 76 -8.61 -13.29 -17.99
C ILE A 76 -7.66 -14.04 -17.07
N LEU A 77 -8.07 -15.23 -16.60
CA LEU A 77 -7.25 -16.07 -15.73
C LEU A 77 -5.94 -16.47 -16.41
N GLN A 78 -5.98 -16.90 -17.68
CA GLN A 78 -4.78 -17.23 -18.45
C GLN A 78 -3.85 -16.04 -18.62
N LEU A 79 -4.38 -14.82 -18.79
CA LEU A 79 -3.56 -13.62 -18.83
C LEU A 79 -2.91 -13.35 -17.47
N GLU A 80 -3.65 -13.47 -16.36
CA GLU A 80 -3.08 -13.33 -15.01
C GLU A 80 -2.02 -14.40 -14.72
N GLN A 81 -2.19 -15.65 -15.17
CA GLN A 81 -1.18 -16.70 -15.06
C GLN A 81 0.11 -16.36 -15.84
N ARG A 82 -0.02 -15.81 -17.06
CA ARG A 82 1.14 -15.31 -17.83
C ARG A 82 1.86 -14.20 -17.09
N LEU A 83 1.11 -13.26 -16.50
CA LEU A 83 1.68 -12.20 -15.67
C LEU A 83 2.35 -12.79 -14.41
N ALA A 84 1.72 -13.76 -13.75
CA ALA A 84 2.25 -14.40 -12.54
C ALA A 84 3.54 -15.18 -12.82
N ASN A 85 3.69 -15.73 -14.02
CA ASN A 85 4.90 -16.43 -14.42
C ASN A 85 6.12 -15.51 -14.53
N ILE A 86 5.90 -14.24 -14.89
CA ILE A 86 6.98 -13.26 -15.08
C ILE A 86 7.19 -12.35 -13.85
N THR A 87 6.20 -12.24 -12.95
CA THR A 87 6.30 -11.52 -11.68
C THR A 87 7.35 -12.16 -10.79
N ILE A 88 8.20 -11.40 -10.10
CA ILE A 88 9.12 -11.94 -9.08
C ILE A 88 8.42 -11.90 -7.72
N SER A 89 8.53 -12.93 -6.88
CA SER A 89 7.88 -12.91 -5.55
C SER A 89 8.52 -11.84 -4.66
N GLU A 90 7.73 -11.14 -3.84
CA GLU A 90 8.25 -10.16 -2.86
C GLU A 90 9.24 -10.78 -1.86
N TYR A 91 9.17 -12.09 -1.64
CA TYR A 91 10.07 -12.81 -0.75
C TYR A 91 11.38 -13.25 -1.39
N ASP A 92 11.49 -13.12 -2.72
CA ASP A 92 12.70 -13.42 -3.47
C ASP A 92 13.83 -12.47 -3.07
N ASP A 93 15.06 -12.97 -2.98
CA ASP A 93 16.21 -12.16 -2.58
C ASP A 93 16.47 -11.00 -3.57
N LEU A 94 16.11 -11.17 -4.84
CA LEU A 94 16.16 -10.09 -5.84
C LEU A 94 15.28 -8.88 -5.48
N ARG A 95 14.16 -9.10 -4.76
CA ARG A 95 13.25 -8.02 -4.31
C ARG A 95 13.71 -7.37 -3.00
N ARG A 96 14.64 -7.98 -2.28
CA ARG A 96 15.17 -7.46 -1.01
C ARG A 96 16.28 -6.43 -1.22
N ASP A 97 17.03 -6.54 -2.30
CA ASP A 97 18.07 -5.58 -2.66
C ASP A 97 17.50 -4.45 -3.53
N ILE A 98 17.08 -3.37 -2.86
CA ILE A 98 16.55 -2.18 -3.53
C ILE A 98 17.57 -1.56 -4.48
N ASN A 99 18.87 -1.64 -4.18
CA ASN A 99 19.90 -0.98 -4.99
C ASN A 99 20.06 -1.65 -6.36
N SER A 100 19.98 -2.99 -6.42
CA SER A 100 20.05 -3.71 -7.70
C SER A 100 18.78 -3.56 -8.53
N MET A 101 17.61 -3.37 -7.90
CA MET A 101 16.37 -3.06 -8.61
C MET A 101 16.30 -1.60 -9.10
N TYR A 102 16.99 -0.67 -8.45
CA TYR A 102 16.88 0.75 -8.74
C TYR A 102 17.52 1.10 -10.09
N ASN A 103 16.71 1.10 -11.15
CA ASN A 103 17.14 1.51 -12.48
C ASN A 103 16.54 2.85 -12.86
N LYS A 104 17.35 3.91 -12.88
CA LYS A 104 16.92 5.25 -13.28
C LYS A 104 17.10 5.41 -14.79
N VAL A 105 16.00 5.61 -15.51
CA VAL A 105 15.96 5.72 -16.97
C VAL A 105 15.17 6.94 -17.40
N THR A 106 15.47 7.48 -18.58
CA THR A 106 14.63 8.49 -19.23
C THR A 106 13.34 7.88 -19.79
N LEU A 107 12.30 8.68 -20.01
CA LEU A 107 11.08 8.21 -20.69
C LEU A 107 11.34 7.71 -22.12
N GLY A 108 12.32 8.30 -22.82
CA GLY A 108 12.79 7.81 -24.11
C GLY A 108 13.39 6.40 -24.03
N GLU A 109 14.24 6.14 -23.04
CA GLU A 109 14.80 4.80 -22.79
C GLU A 109 13.73 3.80 -22.37
N LEU A 110 12.82 4.19 -21.47
CA LEU A 110 11.69 3.35 -21.07
C LEU A 110 10.84 2.94 -22.28
N GLN A 111 10.59 3.87 -23.20
CA GLN A 111 9.85 3.60 -24.43
C GLN A 111 10.57 2.59 -25.34
N ARG A 112 11.91 2.49 -25.29
CA ARG A 112 12.69 1.48 -26.02
C ARG A 112 12.68 0.13 -25.31
N ILE A 113 12.74 0.12 -23.97
CA ILE A 113 12.63 -1.10 -23.15
C ILE A 113 11.25 -1.75 -23.31
N THR A 114 10.19 -0.93 -23.41
CA THR A 114 8.80 -1.39 -23.47
C THR A 114 8.02 -0.72 -24.62
N PRO A 115 8.32 -1.10 -25.87
CA PRO A 115 7.84 -0.39 -27.07
C PRO A 115 6.33 -0.46 -27.30
N ASN A 116 5.65 -1.46 -26.73
CA ASN A 116 4.23 -1.70 -26.98
C ASN A 116 3.29 -0.88 -26.09
N LEU A 117 3.83 -0.09 -25.16
CA LEU A 117 3.09 0.91 -24.39
C LEU A 117 3.54 2.32 -24.76
N LYS A 118 2.60 3.24 -24.96
CA LYS A 118 2.90 4.65 -25.25
C LYS A 118 3.04 5.45 -23.95
N TRP A 119 4.19 5.34 -23.30
CA TRP A 119 4.45 5.87 -21.94
C TRP A 119 4.20 7.35 -21.80
N LYS A 120 4.81 8.18 -22.66
CA LYS A 120 4.61 9.62 -22.62
C LYS A 120 3.13 10.00 -22.70
N ARG A 121 2.40 9.43 -23.68
CA ARG A 121 0.95 9.66 -23.84
C ARG A 121 0.16 9.19 -22.61
N LEU A 122 0.60 8.13 -21.97
CA LEU A 122 -0.03 7.59 -20.77
C LEU A 122 0.19 8.53 -19.57
N LEU A 123 1.42 8.92 -19.29
CA LEU A 123 1.79 9.82 -18.20
C LEU A 123 1.16 11.21 -18.39
N ASP A 124 1.20 11.76 -19.61
CA ASP A 124 0.56 13.02 -19.97
C ASP A 124 -0.94 13.01 -19.61
N ARG A 125 -1.62 11.88 -19.85
CA ARG A 125 -3.05 11.70 -19.53
C ARG A 125 -3.32 11.51 -18.04
N ILE A 126 -2.41 10.86 -17.33
CA ILE A 126 -2.59 10.54 -15.90
C ILE A 126 -2.37 11.77 -15.03
N PHE A 127 -1.30 12.51 -15.30
CA PHE A 127 -0.91 13.66 -14.50
C PHE A 127 -1.44 14.97 -15.06
N HIS A 128 -2.03 14.97 -16.26
CA HIS A 128 -2.50 16.17 -16.95
C HIS A 128 -1.38 17.21 -17.17
N GLU A 129 -0.15 16.73 -17.36
CA GLU A 129 1.05 17.51 -17.65
C GLU A 129 1.64 17.08 -19.01
N ARG A 130 2.67 17.79 -19.49
CA ARG A 130 3.43 17.40 -20.67
C ARG A 130 4.82 16.97 -20.24
N PHE A 131 5.07 15.66 -20.24
CA PHE A 131 6.38 15.11 -19.93
C PHE A 131 7.33 15.24 -21.13
N SER A 132 8.61 15.49 -20.86
CA SER A 132 9.67 15.40 -21.87
C SER A 132 10.11 13.94 -22.05
N GLU A 133 10.71 13.60 -23.18
CA GLU A 133 11.35 12.29 -23.35
C GLU A 133 12.58 12.12 -22.44
N ASP A 134 13.19 13.24 -22.03
CA ASP A 134 14.33 13.27 -21.09
C ASP A 134 13.90 13.21 -19.61
N GLU A 135 12.60 13.11 -19.32
CA GLU A 135 12.14 12.99 -17.94
C GLU A 135 12.64 11.66 -17.35
N GLU A 136 13.27 11.75 -16.18
CA GLU A 136 13.82 10.59 -15.49
C GLU A 136 12.75 9.90 -14.64
N VAL A 137 12.66 8.58 -14.76
CA VAL A 137 11.79 7.71 -13.98
C VAL A 137 12.58 6.56 -13.38
N VAL A 138 12.09 6.01 -12.26
CA VAL A 138 12.69 4.85 -11.61
C VAL A 138 11.95 3.60 -12.04
N LEU A 139 12.64 2.64 -12.63
CA LEU A 139 12.11 1.35 -13.06
C LEU A 139 12.65 0.26 -12.12
N LEU A 140 11.80 -0.29 -11.26
CA LEU A 140 12.19 -1.32 -10.28
C LEU A 140 12.14 -2.75 -10.84
N ALA A 141 11.39 -2.97 -11.93
CA ALA A 141 11.15 -4.30 -12.49
C ALA A 141 11.40 -4.32 -14.01
N THR A 142 12.66 -4.11 -14.41
CA THR A 142 13.03 -3.96 -15.84
C THR A 142 12.62 -5.18 -16.68
N ASP A 143 13.03 -6.38 -16.28
CA ASP A 143 12.76 -7.63 -17.03
C ASP A 143 11.26 -7.96 -17.07
N TYR A 144 10.56 -7.71 -15.97
CA TYR A 144 9.11 -7.84 -15.91
C TYR A 144 8.44 -6.93 -16.95
N MET A 145 8.84 -5.66 -17.00
CA MET A 145 8.24 -4.69 -17.90
C MET A 145 8.51 -5.01 -19.37
N GLN A 146 9.70 -5.52 -19.72
CA GLN A 146 9.99 -6.03 -21.06
C GLN A 146 9.04 -7.15 -21.46
N GLN A 147 8.85 -8.14 -20.59
CA GLN A 147 7.94 -9.27 -20.84
C GLN A 147 6.48 -8.83 -20.88
N VAL A 148 6.06 -7.87 -20.05
CA VAL A 148 4.72 -7.25 -20.14
C VAL A 148 4.52 -6.59 -21.50
N SER A 149 5.53 -5.90 -22.04
CA SER A 149 5.45 -5.29 -23.37
C SER A 149 5.17 -6.35 -24.44
N GLU A 150 5.81 -7.52 -24.37
CA GLU A 150 5.54 -8.64 -25.28
C GLU A 150 4.14 -9.25 -25.06
N ILE A 151 3.71 -9.44 -23.80
CA ILE A 151 2.37 -9.91 -23.47
C ILE A 151 1.31 -8.98 -24.06
N ILE A 152 1.47 -7.66 -23.95
CA ILE A 152 0.55 -6.68 -24.53
C ILE A 152 0.46 -6.83 -26.07
N GLN A 153 1.58 -7.05 -26.74
CA GLN A 153 1.61 -7.19 -28.21
C GLN A 153 0.95 -8.47 -28.70
N THR A 154 1.17 -9.57 -27.98
CA THR A 154 0.71 -10.91 -28.35
C THR A 154 -0.73 -11.19 -27.91
N THR A 155 -1.28 -10.38 -27.01
CA THR A 155 -2.64 -10.60 -26.47
C THR A 155 -3.68 -9.82 -27.26
N PRO A 156 -4.77 -10.46 -27.72
CA PRO A 156 -5.87 -9.76 -28.35
C PRO A 156 -6.40 -8.61 -27.50
N ILE A 157 -6.61 -7.44 -28.12
CA ILE A 157 -7.04 -6.22 -27.41
C ILE A 157 -8.33 -6.41 -26.59
N ARG A 158 -9.23 -7.28 -27.06
CA ARG A 158 -10.45 -7.64 -26.33
C ARG A 158 -10.14 -8.26 -24.96
N ILE A 159 -9.14 -9.14 -24.87
CA ILE A 159 -8.73 -9.78 -23.62
C ILE A 159 -8.09 -8.75 -22.69
N LEU A 160 -7.22 -7.87 -23.22
CA LEU A 160 -6.63 -6.78 -22.44
C LEU A 160 -7.71 -5.85 -21.86
N HIS A 161 -8.75 -5.51 -22.64
CA HIS A 161 -9.89 -4.72 -22.17
C HIS A 161 -10.69 -5.43 -21.08
N ASN A 162 -11.00 -6.72 -21.27
CA ASN A 162 -11.70 -7.53 -20.29
C ASN A 162 -10.93 -7.61 -18.97
N TYR A 163 -9.62 -7.84 -19.03
CA TYR A 163 -8.74 -7.88 -17.86
C TYR A 163 -8.67 -6.55 -17.11
N MET A 164 -8.56 -5.42 -17.83
CA MET A 164 -8.61 -4.10 -17.19
C MET A 164 -9.94 -3.87 -16.46
N LEU A 165 -11.06 -4.22 -17.10
CA LEU A 165 -12.39 -4.12 -16.49
C LEU A 165 -12.54 -5.04 -15.29
N TRP A 166 -12.01 -6.26 -15.38
CA TRP A 166 -11.97 -7.22 -14.27
C TRP A 166 -11.26 -6.63 -13.05
N ARG A 167 -10.05 -6.09 -13.21
CA ARG A 167 -9.30 -5.45 -12.11
C ARG A 167 -10.07 -4.32 -11.44
N ILE A 168 -10.89 -3.59 -12.19
CA ILE A 168 -11.76 -2.53 -11.65
C ILE A 168 -12.97 -3.13 -10.94
N ALA A 169 -13.61 -4.12 -11.56
CA ALA A 169 -14.79 -4.78 -11.05
C ALA A 169 -14.53 -5.42 -9.70
N VAL A 170 -13.47 -6.23 -9.56
CA VAL A 170 -13.11 -6.88 -8.30
C VAL A 170 -12.98 -5.86 -7.17
N VAL A 171 -12.19 -4.80 -7.39
CA VAL A 171 -11.94 -3.79 -6.35
C VAL A 171 -13.20 -2.98 -6.02
N LEU A 172 -14.12 -2.78 -6.96
CA LEU A 172 -15.35 -2.02 -6.69
C LEU A 172 -16.46 -2.89 -6.10
N SER A 173 -16.37 -4.22 -6.23
CA SER A 173 -17.42 -5.16 -5.85
C SER A 173 -17.65 -5.23 -4.35
N GLU A 174 -16.62 -4.94 -3.52
CA GLU A 174 -16.77 -4.80 -2.07
C GLU A 174 -17.77 -3.69 -1.67
N HIS A 175 -18.04 -2.75 -2.58
CA HIS A 175 -18.91 -1.60 -2.35
C HIS A 175 -20.29 -1.71 -3.02
N LEU A 176 -20.61 -2.85 -3.63
CA LEU A 176 -21.88 -3.10 -4.32
C LEU A 176 -22.88 -3.82 -3.41
N SER A 177 -24.00 -4.30 -3.98
CA SER A 177 -25.07 -5.00 -3.27
C SER A 177 -24.60 -6.33 -2.67
N THR A 178 -25.42 -6.92 -1.79
CA THR A 178 -25.12 -8.16 -1.07
C THR A 178 -24.60 -9.29 -1.96
N PRO A 179 -25.18 -9.59 -3.14
CA PRO A 179 -24.68 -10.67 -4.01
C PRO A 179 -23.20 -10.52 -4.43
N PHE A 180 -22.72 -9.29 -4.63
CA PHE A 180 -21.32 -9.02 -4.95
C PHE A 180 -20.41 -9.26 -3.75
N ARG A 181 -20.84 -8.82 -2.56
CA ARG A 181 -20.08 -9.02 -1.31
C ARG A 181 -20.05 -10.48 -0.89
N ASP A 182 -21.14 -11.21 -1.13
CA ASP A 182 -21.22 -12.65 -0.85
C ASP A 182 -20.26 -13.43 -1.77
N ALA A 183 -20.18 -13.08 -3.05
CA ALA A 183 -19.20 -13.68 -3.96
C ALA A 183 -17.75 -13.49 -3.47
N ILE A 184 -17.41 -12.31 -2.97
CA ILE A 184 -16.09 -12.03 -2.38
C ILE A 184 -15.89 -12.84 -1.09
N HIS A 185 -16.90 -12.89 -0.23
CA HIS A 185 -16.80 -13.62 1.04
C HIS A 185 -16.64 -15.12 0.84
N GLU A 186 -17.38 -15.72 -0.09
CA GLU A 186 -17.25 -17.15 -0.42
C GLU A 186 -15.86 -17.47 -0.96
N PHE A 187 -15.30 -16.59 -1.81
CA PHE A 187 -13.92 -16.75 -2.26
C PHE A 187 -12.91 -16.60 -1.10
N ALA A 188 -13.08 -15.59 -0.25
CA ALA A 188 -12.23 -15.38 0.93
C ALA A 188 -12.31 -16.56 1.92
N LYS A 189 -13.46 -17.23 2.01
CA LYS A 189 -13.63 -18.45 2.82
C LYS A 189 -12.76 -19.59 2.30
N GLU A 190 -12.67 -19.78 0.99
CA GLU A 190 -11.80 -20.79 0.40
C GLU A 190 -10.32 -20.46 0.54
N MET A 191 -9.96 -19.16 0.51
CA MET A 191 -8.57 -18.70 0.65
C MET A 191 -8.06 -18.65 2.09
N GLU A 192 -8.88 -18.16 3.03
CA GLU A 192 -8.44 -17.81 4.39
C GLU A 192 -9.12 -18.67 5.47
N GLY A 193 -10.02 -19.58 5.08
CA GLY A 193 -10.81 -20.37 6.02
C GLY A 193 -11.86 -19.56 6.79
N ALA A 194 -12.19 -18.35 6.33
CA ALA A 194 -13.09 -17.44 7.02
C ALA A 194 -14.54 -17.98 7.07
N GLU A 195 -14.95 -18.52 8.22
CA GLU A 195 -16.26 -19.19 8.36
C GLU A 195 -17.47 -18.24 8.31
N ARG A 196 -17.30 -16.96 8.67
CA ARG A 196 -18.41 -16.01 8.76
C ARG A 196 -18.08 -14.67 8.11
N PRO A 197 -19.05 -14.03 7.44
CA PRO A 197 -18.84 -12.71 6.88
C PRO A 197 -18.62 -11.70 7.99
N MET A 198 -17.76 -10.71 7.72
CA MET A 198 -17.55 -9.60 8.63
C MET A 198 -18.86 -8.83 8.83
N GLU A 199 -19.21 -8.59 10.10
CA GLU A 199 -20.39 -7.83 10.48
C GLU A 199 -20.43 -6.48 9.74
N LEU A 200 -21.61 -6.10 9.21
CA LEU A 200 -21.76 -4.90 8.38
C LEU A 200 -21.23 -3.63 9.07
N ALA A 201 -21.49 -3.47 10.37
CA ALA A 201 -20.99 -2.33 11.13
C ALA A 201 -19.45 -2.25 11.13
N LYS A 202 -18.78 -3.39 11.31
CA LYS A 202 -17.32 -3.48 11.24
C LYS A 202 -16.82 -3.19 9.82
N SER A 203 -17.48 -3.72 8.79
CA SER A 203 -17.14 -3.45 7.40
C SER A 203 -17.26 -1.96 7.08
N CYS A 204 -18.35 -1.30 7.50
CA CYS A 204 -18.53 0.14 7.37
C CYS A 204 -17.44 0.93 8.09
N LEU A 205 -17.07 0.53 9.31
CA LEU A 205 -15.98 1.16 10.06
C LEU A 205 -14.63 0.99 9.36
N SER A 206 -14.34 -0.20 8.81
CA SER A 206 -13.13 -0.45 8.04
C SER A 206 -13.05 0.44 6.79
N GLN A 207 -14.16 0.60 6.06
CA GLN A 207 -14.23 1.49 4.90
C GLN A 207 -14.10 2.97 5.31
N ALA A 208 -14.75 3.39 6.39
CA ALA A 208 -14.58 4.73 6.94
C ALA A 208 -13.10 4.98 7.32
N ASN A 209 -12.43 4.01 7.93
CA ASN A 209 -11.00 4.08 8.27
C ASN A 209 -10.10 4.16 7.04
N LYS A 210 -10.42 3.42 5.97
CA LYS A 210 -9.69 3.46 4.68
C LYS A 210 -9.78 4.82 3.99
N HIS A 211 -10.93 5.48 4.08
CA HIS A 211 -11.20 6.73 3.38
C HIS A 211 -11.04 8.00 4.22
N PHE A 212 -11.15 7.90 5.55
CA PHE A 212 -11.13 9.00 6.52
C PHE A 212 -10.21 8.71 7.71
N GLY A 213 -9.14 7.94 7.49
CA GLY A 213 -8.26 7.45 8.56
C GLY A 213 -7.72 8.54 9.48
N MET A 214 -7.28 9.68 8.94
CA MET A 214 -6.75 10.78 9.76
C MET A 214 -7.85 11.53 10.52
N ALA A 215 -9.04 11.70 9.93
CA ALA A 215 -10.18 12.30 10.61
C ALA A 215 -10.70 11.43 11.77
N LEU A 216 -10.84 10.12 11.56
CA LEU A 216 -11.14 9.18 12.66
C LEU A 216 -10.01 9.15 13.69
N GLY A 217 -8.77 9.34 13.24
CA GLY A 217 -7.61 9.49 14.11
C GLY A 217 -7.69 10.70 15.02
N ALA A 218 -8.19 11.83 14.53
CA ALA A 218 -8.40 13.03 15.36
C ALA A 218 -9.39 12.75 16.49
N LEU A 219 -10.53 12.10 16.18
CA LEU A 219 -11.53 11.69 17.18
C LEU A 219 -10.94 10.67 18.18
N PHE A 220 -10.16 9.71 17.70
CA PHE A 220 -9.50 8.72 18.55
C PHE A 220 -8.48 9.36 19.51
N VAL A 221 -7.73 10.35 19.02
CA VAL A 221 -6.73 11.08 19.82
C VAL A 221 -7.40 11.91 20.89
N GLU A 222 -8.50 12.60 20.56
CA GLU A 222 -9.27 13.41 21.50
C GLU A 222 -9.81 12.57 22.67
N GLU A 223 -10.32 11.37 22.38
CA GLU A 223 -10.94 10.51 23.39
C GLU A 223 -9.92 9.69 24.21
N TYR A 224 -8.89 9.13 23.56
CA TYR A 224 -8.07 8.08 24.17
C TYR A 224 -6.61 8.46 24.44
N PHE A 225 -6.13 9.61 23.95
CA PHE A 225 -4.71 9.93 23.98
C PHE A 225 -4.38 11.02 25.00
N SER A 226 -3.63 10.67 26.05
CA SER A 226 -3.13 11.64 27.03
C SER A 226 -1.75 12.20 26.66
N SER A 227 -1.54 13.50 26.90
CA SER A 227 -0.26 14.17 26.68
C SER A 227 0.89 13.55 27.49
N THR A 228 0.58 13.05 28.70
CA THR A 228 1.53 12.37 29.59
C THR A 228 2.08 11.08 28.98
N SER A 229 1.27 10.37 28.19
CA SER A 229 1.67 9.13 27.53
C SER A 229 2.63 9.41 26.37
N LYS A 230 2.42 10.49 25.60
CA LYS A 230 3.36 10.94 24.55
C LYS A 230 4.76 11.16 25.11
N ALA A 231 4.85 11.90 26.21
CA ALA A 231 6.14 12.26 26.82
C ALA A 231 6.92 11.04 27.32
N LYS A 232 6.23 10.06 27.92
CA LYS A 232 6.88 8.81 28.37
C LYS A 232 7.46 8.01 27.20
N VAL A 233 6.72 7.88 26.11
CA VAL A 233 7.19 7.14 24.93
C VAL A 233 8.31 7.90 24.22
N GLN A 234 8.25 9.24 24.18
CA GLN A 234 9.35 10.06 23.69
C GLN A 234 10.61 9.80 24.51
N GLN A 235 10.54 9.88 25.84
CA GLN A 235 11.70 9.60 26.68
C GLN A 235 12.28 8.20 26.43
N LEU A 236 11.42 7.20 26.32
CA LEU A 236 11.85 5.83 26.04
C LEU A 236 12.56 5.70 24.68
N VAL A 237 12.03 6.30 23.62
CA VAL A 237 12.67 6.25 22.30
C VAL A 237 14.04 6.93 22.35
N GLU A 238 14.16 8.03 23.09
CA GLU A 238 15.40 8.76 23.29
C GLU A 238 16.43 7.91 24.04
N ASP A 239 16.00 7.21 25.09
CA ASP A 239 16.84 6.28 25.85
C ASP A 239 17.32 5.12 24.96
N ILE A 240 16.44 4.55 24.13
CA ILE A 240 16.79 3.50 23.17
C ILE A 240 17.80 4.02 22.13
N LYS A 241 17.58 5.22 21.57
CA LYS A 241 18.52 5.85 20.63
C LYS A 241 19.88 6.08 21.30
N HIS A 242 19.91 6.53 22.55
CA HIS A 242 21.15 6.72 23.29
C HIS A 242 21.90 5.40 23.54
N ILE A 243 21.19 4.34 23.95
CA ILE A 243 21.79 3.02 24.13
C ILE A 243 22.32 2.46 22.80
N LEU A 244 21.59 2.64 21.70
CA LEU A 244 22.04 2.20 20.38
C LEU A 244 23.28 2.99 19.92
N ASP A 245 23.33 4.29 20.17
CA ASP A 245 24.50 5.13 19.84
C ASP A 245 25.76 4.62 20.58
N ARG A 246 25.64 4.33 21.89
CA ARG A 246 26.71 3.74 22.68
C ARG A 246 27.11 2.35 22.17
N ARG A 247 26.15 1.50 21.81
CA ARG A 247 26.47 0.18 21.25
C ARG A 247 27.21 0.30 19.92
N LEU A 248 26.82 1.23 19.05
CA LEU A 248 27.56 1.51 17.83
C LEU A 248 29.01 1.92 18.13
N GLU A 249 29.30 2.51 19.29
CA GLU A 249 30.67 2.81 19.71
C GLU A 249 31.53 1.59 20.00
N GLU A 250 30.91 0.49 20.44
CA GLU A 250 31.58 -0.71 20.95
C GLU A 250 31.67 -1.83 19.89
N LEU A 251 31.13 -1.64 18.68
CA LEU A 251 31.09 -2.68 17.64
C LEU A 251 32.42 -2.83 16.89
N GLU A 252 33.19 -3.84 17.25
CA GLU A 252 34.51 -4.13 16.66
C GLU A 252 34.48 -4.56 15.19
N TRP A 253 33.33 -4.99 14.66
CA TRP A 253 33.21 -5.44 13.25
C TRP A 253 33.05 -4.28 12.26
N MET A 254 32.80 -3.05 12.74
CA MET A 254 32.65 -1.85 11.91
C MET A 254 33.92 -1.01 11.97
N ASP A 255 34.40 -0.53 10.82
CA ASP A 255 35.45 0.49 10.81
C ASP A 255 34.93 1.86 11.32
N GLU A 256 35.87 2.75 11.66
CA GLU A 256 35.56 4.06 12.23
C GLU A 256 34.72 4.95 11.29
N GLU A 257 34.85 4.79 9.98
CA GLU A 257 34.09 5.57 8.99
C GLU A 257 32.63 5.13 8.95
N THR A 258 32.39 3.82 8.86
CA THR A 258 31.07 3.20 8.87
C THR A 258 30.35 3.47 10.18
N GLN A 259 31.07 3.40 11.31
CA GLN A 259 30.55 3.72 12.62
C GLN A 259 30.10 5.19 12.73
N ARG A 260 30.92 6.14 12.25
CA ARG A 260 30.56 7.57 12.20
C ARG A 260 29.31 7.79 11.34
N ALA A 261 29.22 7.13 10.18
CA ALA A 261 28.05 7.23 9.31
C ALA A 261 26.77 6.67 9.96
N ALA A 262 26.87 5.51 10.64
CA ALA A 262 25.73 4.89 11.34
C ALA A 262 25.22 5.78 12.48
N ARG A 263 26.13 6.34 13.29
CA ARG A 263 25.78 7.28 14.36
C ARG A 263 25.18 8.58 13.84
N ALA A 264 25.71 9.11 12.73
CA ALA A 264 25.13 10.27 12.07
C ALA A 264 23.70 9.99 11.59
N LYS A 265 23.44 8.80 11.03
CA LYS A 265 22.09 8.37 10.64
C LYS A 265 21.15 8.30 11.85
N LEU A 266 21.59 7.69 12.95
CA LEU A 266 20.80 7.59 14.18
C LEU A 266 20.47 8.96 14.77
N LYS A 267 21.44 9.88 14.78
CA LYS A 267 21.27 11.26 15.25
C LYS A 267 20.21 12.01 14.44
N HIS A 268 20.20 11.87 13.11
CA HIS A 268 19.26 12.53 12.22
C HIS A 268 17.93 11.77 12.04
N MET A 269 17.74 10.65 12.75
CA MET A 269 16.50 9.87 12.64
C MET A 269 15.33 10.64 13.26
N MET A 270 14.31 10.91 12.45
CA MET A 270 13.08 11.58 12.87
C MET A 270 12.15 10.59 13.57
N VAL A 271 11.58 11.00 14.70
CA VAL A 271 10.71 10.16 15.54
C VAL A 271 9.32 10.76 15.58
N MET A 272 8.32 10.00 15.15
CA MET A 272 6.92 10.41 15.09
C MET A 272 6.10 9.56 16.08
N ILE A 273 5.51 10.19 17.10
CA ILE A 273 4.85 9.49 18.21
C ILE A 273 3.38 9.90 18.36
N GLY A 274 2.50 8.91 18.32
CA GLY A 274 1.06 9.04 18.52
C GLY A 274 0.35 9.58 17.30
N TYR A 275 0.44 10.88 17.07
CA TYR A 275 -0.34 11.57 16.04
C TYR A 275 0.35 12.82 15.49
N PRO A 276 0.03 13.23 14.24
CA PRO A 276 0.48 14.50 13.68
C PRO A 276 -0.20 15.68 14.35
N ASP A 277 0.54 16.75 14.57
CA ASP A 277 0.02 17.97 15.23
C ASP A 277 -1.14 18.62 14.45
N PHE A 278 -1.21 18.45 13.12
CA PHE A 278 -2.32 19.00 12.33
C PHE A 278 -3.69 18.42 12.70
N LEU A 279 -3.75 17.23 13.33
CA LEU A 279 -5.02 16.65 13.80
C LEU A 279 -5.68 17.47 14.91
N LEU A 280 -4.92 18.30 15.62
CA LEU A 280 -5.44 19.22 16.63
C LEU A 280 -6.12 20.46 16.02
N ASN A 281 -6.02 20.64 14.70
CA ASN A 281 -6.63 21.75 13.98
C ASN A 281 -7.71 21.24 13.02
N PRO A 282 -9.00 21.38 13.35
CA PRO A 282 -10.11 20.90 12.51
C PRO A 282 -10.04 21.40 11.06
N ARG A 283 -9.63 22.66 10.85
CA ARG A 283 -9.51 23.24 9.49
C ARG A 283 -8.40 22.59 8.67
N ALA A 284 -7.35 22.09 9.32
CA ALA A 284 -6.28 21.37 8.63
C ALA A 284 -6.74 19.96 8.25
N VAL A 285 -7.52 19.30 9.12
CA VAL A 285 -8.15 18.01 8.82
C VAL A 285 -9.14 18.14 7.66
N ASP A 286 -9.99 19.17 7.64
CA ASP A 286 -10.97 19.37 6.56
C ASP A 286 -10.33 19.50 5.17
N LYS A 287 -9.16 20.13 5.08
CA LYS A 287 -8.39 20.26 3.82
C LYS A 287 -7.90 18.93 3.26
N GLU A 288 -7.70 17.93 4.11
CA GLU A 288 -7.35 16.57 3.70
C GLU A 288 -8.55 15.81 3.10
N TYR A 289 -9.77 16.35 3.21
CA TYR A 289 -11.02 15.67 2.85
C TYR A 289 -11.98 16.54 2.03
N GLU A 290 -11.45 17.32 1.07
CA GLU A 290 -12.25 18.20 0.19
C GLU A 290 -12.98 17.43 -0.94
N PHE A 291 -13.87 16.51 -0.57
CA PHE A 291 -14.77 15.83 -1.51
C PHE A 291 -16.17 15.63 -0.93
N GLU A 292 -17.17 15.57 -1.82
CA GLU A 292 -18.58 15.45 -1.43
C GLU A 292 -18.92 14.04 -0.92
N VAL A 293 -19.66 14.00 0.19
CA VAL A 293 -20.21 12.79 0.80
C VAL A 293 -21.71 12.99 1.01
N HIS A 294 -22.52 12.07 0.49
CA HIS A 294 -23.97 12.07 0.74
C HIS A 294 -24.42 10.75 1.35
N GLN A 295 -25.31 10.82 2.34
CA GLN A 295 -25.78 9.67 3.12
C GLN A 295 -26.44 8.58 2.27
N LYS A 296 -27.07 8.94 1.14
CA LYS A 296 -27.83 8.00 0.29
C LYS A 296 -27.06 7.44 -0.90
N THR A 297 -25.82 7.90 -1.15
CA THR A 297 -25.06 7.52 -2.35
C THR A 297 -23.70 6.93 -2.01
N TYR A 298 -23.69 5.84 -1.23
CA TYR A 298 -22.46 5.19 -0.76
C TYR A 298 -21.44 4.92 -1.88
N PHE A 299 -21.85 4.27 -2.97
CA PHE A 299 -20.95 3.97 -4.08
C PHE A 299 -20.34 5.25 -4.71
N LYS A 300 -21.14 6.31 -4.85
CA LYS A 300 -20.66 7.62 -5.34
C LYS A 300 -19.65 8.23 -4.37
N ASN A 301 -19.85 8.10 -3.06
CA ASN A 301 -18.90 8.60 -2.05
C ASN A 301 -17.53 7.90 -2.18
N ILE A 302 -17.53 6.58 -2.38
CA ILE A 302 -16.31 5.80 -2.63
C ILE A 302 -15.60 6.30 -3.89
N LEU A 303 -16.33 6.49 -4.99
CA LEU A 303 -15.77 7.02 -6.24
C LEU A 303 -15.22 8.45 -6.09
N ASN A 304 -15.92 9.31 -5.35
CA ASN A 304 -15.49 10.67 -5.04
C ASN A 304 -14.17 10.65 -4.26
N SER A 305 -14.09 9.83 -3.21
CA SER A 305 -12.86 9.67 -2.42
C SER A 305 -11.70 9.13 -3.26
N ILE A 306 -11.93 8.12 -4.12
CA ILE A 306 -10.90 7.59 -5.01
C ILE A 306 -10.40 8.68 -5.97
N ARG A 307 -11.32 9.44 -6.59
CA ARG A 307 -10.99 10.52 -7.52
C ARG A 307 -10.18 11.61 -6.82
N PHE A 308 -10.58 11.99 -5.61
CA PHE A 308 -9.89 13.00 -4.81
C PHE A 308 -8.46 12.54 -4.45
N ASN A 309 -8.31 11.31 -3.98
CA ASN A 309 -7.00 10.72 -3.69
C ASN A 309 -6.08 10.66 -4.90
N ILE A 310 -6.62 10.35 -6.10
CA ILE A 310 -5.85 10.41 -7.35
C ILE A 310 -5.40 11.85 -7.63
N LYS A 311 -6.30 12.84 -7.52
CA LYS A 311 -5.98 14.25 -7.72
C LYS A 311 -4.90 14.74 -6.76
N LEU A 312 -4.96 14.35 -5.48
CA LEU A 312 -3.91 14.65 -4.50
C LEU A 312 -2.57 13.99 -4.87
N SER A 313 -2.59 12.73 -5.29
CA SER A 313 -1.36 12.01 -5.68
C SER A 313 -0.70 12.67 -6.91
N VAL A 314 -1.50 13.06 -7.91
CA VAL A 314 -1.03 13.75 -9.11
C VAL A 314 -0.39 15.10 -8.77
N LYS A 315 -0.98 15.88 -7.84
CA LYS A 315 -0.42 17.18 -7.41
C LYS A 315 0.98 17.07 -6.77
N LYS A 316 1.35 15.90 -6.25
CA LYS A 316 2.62 15.69 -5.53
C LYS A 316 3.82 15.47 -6.47
N ILE A 317 3.60 15.20 -7.75
CA ILE A 317 4.66 14.77 -8.69
C ILE A 317 5.79 15.80 -8.86
N ARG A 318 5.48 17.09 -8.81
CA ARG A 318 6.47 18.18 -8.88
C ARG A 318 6.83 18.79 -7.53
N GLN A 319 6.35 18.20 -6.43
CA GLN A 319 6.55 18.73 -5.08
C GLN A 319 7.71 18.02 -4.39
N GLU A 320 8.33 18.72 -3.45
CA GLU A 320 9.30 18.10 -2.56
C GLU A 320 8.60 17.08 -1.65
N VAL A 321 9.35 16.06 -1.26
CA VAL A 321 8.83 15.02 -0.37
C VAL A 321 8.52 15.64 0.99
N ASP A 322 7.25 15.63 1.37
CA ASP A 322 6.83 16.03 2.71
C ASP A 322 7.34 15.02 3.76
N LYS A 323 8.37 15.44 4.50
CA LYS A 323 8.97 14.66 5.59
C LYS A 323 8.07 14.56 6.81
N SER A 324 7.07 15.43 6.95
CA SER A 324 6.11 15.37 8.06
C SER A 324 4.95 14.41 7.81
N ALA A 325 4.78 13.92 6.57
CA ALA A 325 3.70 13.03 6.21
C ALA A 325 3.80 11.67 6.92
N TRP A 326 2.69 11.26 7.52
CA TRP A 326 2.53 10.00 8.23
C TRP A 326 2.12 8.87 7.28
N LEU A 327 2.65 7.67 7.53
CA LEU A 327 2.26 6.47 6.78
C LEU A 327 0.92 5.90 7.26
N LEU A 328 0.70 5.92 8.58
CA LEU A 328 -0.43 5.28 9.24
C LEU A 328 -1.21 6.29 10.06
N PRO A 329 -2.55 6.12 10.17
CA PRO A 329 -3.35 6.94 11.07
C PRO A 329 -3.16 6.53 12.54
N PRO A 330 -3.42 7.43 13.52
CA PRO A 330 -3.14 7.21 14.96
C PRO A 330 -3.75 5.94 15.58
N GLN A 331 -4.90 5.50 15.10
CA GLN A 331 -5.64 4.34 15.60
C GLN A 331 -5.14 2.99 15.04
N ALA A 332 -4.17 3.00 14.11
CA ALA A 332 -3.61 1.78 13.53
C ALA A 332 -2.68 1.08 14.51
N LEU A 333 -2.90 -0.22 14.76
CA LEU A 333 -2.06 -1.00 15.67
C LEU A 333 -0.78 -1.46 14.97
N ASN A 334 0.16 -0.54 14.77
CA ASN A 334 1.45 -0.85 14.16
C ASN A 334 2.52 0.21 14.50
N ALA A 335 3.78 -0.11 14.17
CA ALA A 335 4.90 0.82 14.11
C ALA A 335 5.65 0.59 12.78
N TYR A 336 6.39 1.60 12.33
CA TYR A 336 7.08 1.53 11.04
C TYR A 336 8.38 2.32 11.03
N TYR A 337 9.26 1.97 10.09
CA TYR A 337 10.43 2.75 9.72
C TYR A 337 10.43 2.97 8.21
N LEU A 338 10.66 4.21 7.77
CA LEU A 338 10.79 4.61 6.37
C LEU A 338 12.26 4.93 6.09
N PRO A 339 13.01 4.02 5.40
CA PRO A 339 14.42 4.22 5.11
C PRO A 339 14.72 5.52 4.36
N ASN A 340 13.92 5.85 3.33
CA ASN A 340 14.12 7.04 2.49
C ASN A 340 13.98 8.37 3.24
N LYS A 341 13.18 8.38 4.32
CA LYS A 341 13.00 9.56 5.17
C LYS A 341 13.87 9.54 6.42
N ASN A 342 14.54 8.41 6.68
CA ASN A 342 15.15 8.10 7.97
C ASN A 342 14.19 8.42 9.14
N GLN A 343 12.95 7.95 9.03
CA GLN A 343 11.85 8.32 9.92
C GLN A 343 11.24 7.06 10.53
N MET A 344 11.08 7.04 11.85
CA MET A 344 10.29 6.03 12.55
C MET A 344 8.96 6.61 13.02
N GLY A 345 7.91 5.80 13.00
CA GLY A 345 6.58 6.18 13.46
C GLY A 345 5.95 5.11 14.34
N THR A 346 5.31 5.54 15.43
CA THR A 346 4.48 4.69 16.29
C THR A 346 3.16 5.40 16.56
N VAL A 347 2.04 4.73 16.26
CA VAL A 347 0.71 5.36 16.16
C VAL A 347 -0.24 4.95 17.29
N LYS A 348 -0.46 3.65 17.52
CA LYS A 348 -1.44 3.18 18.53
C LYS A 348 -0.79 2.69 19.82
N PHE A 349 -1.26 3.28 20.90
CA PHE A 349 -0.96 2.93 22.29
C PHE A 349 -1.45 1.54 22.75
N GLY A 350 -2.09 0.72 21.90
CA GLY A 350 -2.41 -0.67 22.25
C GLY A 350 -1.18 -1.54 22.56
N MET A 351 -0.01 -1.18 21.99
CA MET A 351 1.28 -1.74 22.43
C MET A 351 1.67 -1.28 23.85
N PHE A 352 1.29 -0.09 24.29
CA PHE A 352 1.71 0.51 25.57
C PHE A 352 0.68 0.36 26.71
N VAL A 353 -0.60 0.14 26.40
CA VAL A 353 -1.70 0.18 27.39
C VAL A 353 -2.07 -1.20 27.93
N ASN A 354 -1.88 -2.30 27.19
CA ASN A 354 -2.45 -3.58 27.65
C ASN A 354 -1.68 -4.89 27.44
N CYS A 355 -0.39 -4.91 27.05
CA CYS A 355 0.41 -6.14 27.26
C CYS A 355 1.94 -6.01 27.14
N VAL A 356 2.50 -5.00 26.46
CA VAL A 356 3.97 -4.92 26.32
C VAL A 356 4.63 -4.11 27.44
N TRP A 357 3.90 -3.18 28.07
CA TRP A 357 4.50 -2.20 29.00
C TRP A 357 3.88 -2.12 30.41
N CYS A 358 2.81 -2.86 30.70
CA CYS A 358 2.22 -2.89 32.03
C CYS A 358 2.74 -4.08 32.84
N ARG A 359 3.95 -3.97 33.39
CA ARG A 359 4.34 -4.59 34.68
C ARG A 359 5.63 -3.95 35.20
N THR A 360 5.46 -2.98 36.09
CA THR A 360 6.24 -2.78 37.34
C THR A 360 5.73 -1.49 37.98
N GLY A 361 4.71 -1.64 38.82
CA GLY A 361 4.08 -0.53 39.53
C GLY A 361 3.09 -1.02 40.58
N ALA A 362 3.39 -2.15 41.23
CA ALA A 362 2.72 -2.57 42.45
C ALA A 362 3.77 -2.51 43.56
N SER A 363 4.00 -1.31 44.08
CA SER A 363 4.71 -1.12 45.34
C SER A 363 3.78 -1.53 46.48
N ASN A 364 4.28 -2.46 47.28
CA ASN A 364 3.80 -2.88 48.60
C ASN A 364 2.91 -1.86 49.34
N SER A 365 1.73 -2.32 49.74
CA SER A 365 1.13 -1.92 51.02
C SER A 365 0.47 -3.14 51.66
N ILE A 366 1.22 -3.73 52.57
CA ILE A 366 0.73 -4.62 53.62
C ILE A 366 -0.11 -3.77 54.58
N SER A 367 -1.35 -4.17 54.86
CA SER A 367 -1.96 -4.00 56.19
C SER A 367 -3.20 -4.89 56.35
N SER A 368 -2.99 -5.98 57.09
CA SER A 368 -3.88 -6.60 58.08
C SER A 368 -5.21 -5.88 58.39
N ASN A 369 -6.35 -6.55 58.15
CA ASN A 369 -7.10 -7.37 59.11
C ASN A 369 -8.30 -8.04 58.43
#